data_AF-A0A2G8S846-F1
#
_entry.id   AF-A0A2G8S846-F1
#
_cell.length_a   1.000
_cell.length_b   1.000
_cell.length_c   1.000
_cell.angle_alpha   90.00
_cell.angle_beta   90.00
_cell.angle_gamma   90.00
#
_symmetry.space_group_name_H-M   'P 1'
#
loop_
_entity.id
_entity.type
_entity.pdbx_description
1 polymer ?
#
loop_
_entity_poly.entity_id
_entity_poly.type
_entity_poly.pdbx_seq_one_letter_code
_entity_poly.pdbx_strand_id
1 'polypeptide(L)'
;MAVWSEHIPLNIAGNDISVLGQLLLNTRRRFESVHLYDIASNDLGPLRSTVIREISSPSLRSLSLFSDFIARVPVIEDSARNRLPLTPEHAPNLRFFALDDVELLPANGFSCLTHLALIDSWVYTSWSTAESPENFHSRLLKFLKECPRLESIVLMNFVLRLAEGEVLREPAPLPLPHLQHVTLCNFDPEAIRYYVSLLQPRVDGSSIQILGYHPREPWFPGHFLLPPDSTRADAQALKQICVGVHTRAPHNPEYSISVTTVSSSSTRRLVARSSQLADTITPYDWPSSILSQPPTASLPLPMEEVWLYGFSGTTIPRIHSPLLHLPHITRVLVLATDRRLHYDDSDIPTLRHLPTALDLLPGPISISAVRIVYGFSEPSEPFRERSPFDWHGLGPAVNLYHLPLVQLVDDLRSGAYAYLKHFVLQATPHMWVSEDELAAVREAGRFETFVFEHIATFPEMPGHSDPARKERFPNPRW
;
A
#
# COMPACT_ATOMS: atom_id res chain seq x y z
N MET A 1 -14.04 -21.83 41.03
CA MET A 1 -12.83 -21.97 40.19
C MET A 1 -13.25 -21.78 38.74
N ALA A 2 -13.10 -20.56 38.22
CA ALA A 2 -13.33 -20.31 36.80
C ALA A 2 -12.18 -20.92 36.01
N VAL A 3 -12.49 -21.69 34.97
CA VAL A 3 -11.51 -22.17 33.99
C VAL A 3 -11.14 -20.97 33.13
N TRP A 4 -10.01 -20.34 33.45
CA TRP A 4 -9.43 -19.29 32.59
C TRP A 4 -9.06 -19.95 31.27
N SER A 5 -9.61 -19.45 30.16
CA SER A 5 -9.27 -19.92 28.81
C SER A 5 -7.76 -19.86 28.61
N GLU A 6 -7.15 -20.93 28.11
CA GLU A 6 -5.70 -21.18 28.14
C GLU A 6 -4.85 -20.27 27.23
N HIS A 7 -5.42 -19.20 26.66
CA HIS A 7 -4.78 -18.39 25.63
C HIS A 7 -4.99 -16.90 25.94
N ILE A 8 -3.89 -16.18 26.19
CA ILE A 8 -3.92 -14.74 26.50
C ILE A 8 -2.97 -14.03 25.51
N PRO A 9 -3.48 -13.24 24.55
CA PRO A 9 -2.62 -12.31 23.81
C PRO A 9 -2.11 -11.24 24.78
N LEU A 10 -0.80 -11.03 24.81
CA LEU A 10 -0.21 -9.98 25.62
C LEU A 10 0.05 -8.77 24.73
N ASN A 11 -0.82 -7.77 24.84
CA ASN A 11 -0.66 -6.46 24.21
C ASN A 11 -0.27 -5.47 25.30
N ILE A 12 0.94 -4.93 25.22
CA ILE A 12 1.41 -3.89 26.13
C ILE A 12 1.80 -2.69 25.30
N ALA A 13 1.21 -1.54 25.65
CA ALA A 13 1.57 -0.24 25.15
C ALA A 13 1.97 0.62 26.35
N GLY A 14 3.14 1.24 26.28
CA GLY A 14 3.63 2.19 27.29
C GLY A 14 5.06 1.93 27.75
N ASN A 15 5.64 2.98 28.34
CA ASN A 15 7.08 3.09 28.59
C ASN A 15 7.57 2.30 29.83
N ASP A 16 6.68 1.73 30.65
CA ASP A 16 7.05 1.07 31.90
C ASP A 16 7.12 -0.46 31.77
N ILE A 17 8.31 -0.95 31.38
CA ILE A 17 8.63 -2.38 31.24
C ILE A 17 8.77 -3.07 32.61
N SER A 18 8.84 -2.34 33.73
CA SER A 18 9.01 -2.97 35.05
C SER A 18 7.83 -3.88 35.43
N VAL A 19 6.64 -3.58 34.91
CA VAL A 19 5.42 -4.39 35.06
C VAL A 19 5.54 -5.75 34.36
N LEU A 20 6.30 -5.83 33.25
CA LEU A 20 6.58 -7.08 32.55
C LEU A 20 7.41 -8.03 33.41
N GLY A 21 8.37 -7.52 34.18
CA GLY A 21 9.18 -8.33 35.10
C GLY A 21 8.33 -9.10 36.11
N GLN A 22 7.25 -8.48 36.63
CA GLN A 22 6.35 -9.12 37.60
C GLN A 22 5.34 -10.07 36.95
N LEU A 23 4.87 -9.76 35.74
CA LEU A 23 3.96 -10.62 34.97
C LEU A 23 4.65 -11.92 34.51
N LEU A 24 5.88 -11.80 33.98
CA LEU A 24 6.61 -12.92 33.37
C LEU A 24 7.10 -13.95 34.39
N LEU A 25 7.52 -13.52 35.59
CA LEU A 25 7.94 -14.42 36.67
C LEU A 25 6.84 -15.39 37.12
N ASN A 26 5.57 -15.01 36.95
CA ASN A 26 4.41 -15.81 37.39
C ASN A 26 3.74 -16.61 36.26
N THR A 27 4.09 -16.37 34.98
CA THR A 27 3.37 -16.93 33.82
C THR A 27 4.29 -17.61 32.79
N ARG A 28 5.28 -18.38 33.27
CA ARG A 28 6.27 -19.12 32.46
C ARG A 28 5.73 -20.11 31.40
N ARG A 29 4.42 -20.16 31.12
CA ARG A 29 3.83 -20.96 30.04
C ARG A 29 2.62 -20.22 29.48
N ARG A 30 2.54 -20.12 28.13
CA ARG A 30 1.32 -19.97 27.28
C ARG A 30 1.14 -18.68 26.45
N PHE A 31 2.15 -17.85 26.22
CA PHE A 31 1.96 -16.79 25.21
C PHE A 31 2.06 -17.39 23.81
N GLU A 32 0.98 -17.26 23.03
CA GLU A 32 0.97 -17.55 21.59
C GLU A 32 1.25 -16.30 20.75
N SER A 33 0.92 -15.12 21.27
CA SER A 33 1.11 -13.83 20.62
C SER A 33 1.58 -12.80 21.63
N VAL A 34 2.67 -12.11 21.32
CA VAL A 34 3.21 -11.03 22.14
C VAL A 34 3.45 -9.82 21.24
N HIS A 35 2.83 -8.69 21.61
CA HIS A 35 3.01 -7.43 20.91
C HIS A 35 3.35 -6.35 21.92
N LEU A 36 4.55 -5.79 21.78
CA LEU A 36 5.07 -4.75 22.63
C LEU A 36 5.27 -3.49 21.78
N TYR A 37 4.64 -2.39 22.19
CA TYR A 37 4.66 -1.10 21.50
C TYR A 37 5.15 0.00 22.43
N ASP A 38 5.70 1.06 21.85
CA ASP A 38 6.18 2.27 22.53
C ASP A 38 7.21 1.96 23.63
N ILE A 39 8.10 1.00 23.36
CA ILE A 39 9.14 0.64 24.31
C ILE A 39 10.25 1.68 24.25
N ALA A 40 10.64 2.29 25.37
CA ALA A 40 11.75 3.25 25.39
C ALA A 40 13.10 2.56 25.07
N SER A 41 13.89 3.14 24.15
CA SER A 41 15.16 2.55 23.68
C SER A 41 16.21 2.33 24.78
N ASN A 42 16.23 3.21 25.80
CA ASN A 42 17.15 3.12 26.94
C ASN A 42 16.89 1.90 27.83
N ASP A 43 15.63 1.47 27.90
CA ASP A 43 15.23 0.31 28.69
C ASP A 43 15.48 -0.99 27.89
N LEU A 44 15.41 -0.92 26.56
CA LEU A 44 15.59 -2.05 25.66
C LEU A 44 16.98 -2.69 25.72
N GLY A 45 18.08 -2.01 26.00
CA GLY A 45 19.42 -2.65 25.95
C GLY A 45 19.56 -3.87 26.88
N PRO A 46 19.42 -3.69 28.20
CA PRO A 46 19.43 -4.79 29.17
C PRO A 46 18.13 -5.63 29.12
N LEU A 47 16.97 -4.99 28.90
CA LEU A 47 15.67 -5.67 28.94
C LEU A 47 15.38 -6.47 27.67
N ARG A 48 15.94 -6.16 26.49
CA ARG A 48 15.81 -6.99 25.26
C ARG A 48 16.25 -8.41 25.57
N SER A 49 17.39 -8.60 26.22
CA SER A 49 17.90 -9.95 26.47
C SER A 49 17.07 -10.73 27.48
N THR A 50 16.61 -10.09 28.55
CA THR A 50 15.82 -10.73 29.59
C THR A 50 14.37 -10.94 29.16
N VAL A 51 13.70 -9.89 28.64
CA VAL A 51 12.31 -9.96 28.18
C VAL A 51 12.17 -10.94 27.03
N ILE A 52 13.06 -10.92 26.03
CA ILE A 52 12.98 -11.85 24.90
C ILE A 52 13.17 -13.29 25.37
N ARG A 53 14.07 -13.55 26.32
CA ARG A 53 14.24 -14.89 26.91
C ARG A 53 13.01 -15.34 27.73
N GLU A 54 12.33 -14.43 28.40
CA GLU A 54 11.16 -14.76 29.21
C GLU A 54 9.88 -14.94 28.38
N ILE A 55 9.70 -14.18 27.28
CA ILE A 55 8.57 -14.35 26.36
C ILE A 55 8.79 -15.49 25.36
N SER A 56 10.06 -15.89 25.18
CA SER A 56 10.46 -17.02 24.34
C SER A 56 9.82 -18.31 24.83
N SER A 57 8.94 -18.88 24.00
CA SER A 57 8.19 -20.08 24.34
C SER A 57 7.95 -20.94 23.10
N PRO A 58 7.94 -22.29 23.23
CA PRO A 58 7.47 -23.18 22.18
C PRO A 58 6.05 -22.89 21.68
N SER A 59 5.21 -22.24 22.50
CA SER A 59 3.85 -21.84 22.10
C SER A 59 3.81 -20.58 21.24
N LEU A 60 4.89 -19.79 21.21
CA LEU A 60 4.92 -18.48 20.56
C LEU A 60 4.77 -18.63 19.04
N ARG A 61 3.72 -18.02 18.49
CA ARG A 61 3.37 -18.01 17.06
C ARG A 61 3.50 -16.63 16.45
N SER A 62 3.42 -15.57 17.25
CA SER A 62 3.47 -14.20 16.78
C SER A 62 4.23 -13.32 17.77
N LEU A 63 5.17 -12.54 17.24
CA LEU A 63 5.96 -11.59 18.02
C LEU A 63 6.08 -10.26 17.27
N SER A 64 5.75 -9.18 17.96
CA SER A 64 5.93 -7.81 17.48
C SER A 64 6.65 -6.98 18.52
N LEU A 65 7.74 -6.32 18.12
CA LEU A 65 8.51 -5.43 18.97
C LEU A 65 8.64 -4.08 18.28
N PHE A 66 7.95 -3.07 18.82
CA PHE A 66 7.96 -1.70 18.34
C PHE A 66 8.53 -0.77 19.43
N SER A 67 9.54 0.00 19.07
CA SER A 67 10.20 0.94 19.98
C SER A 67 9.74 2.36 19.65
N ASP A 68 9.42 3.16 20.67
CA ASP A 68 9.30 4.60 20.45
C ASP A 68 10.71 5.18 20.24
N PHE A 69 10.78 6.23 19.45
CA PHE A 69 11.95 6.72 18.71
C PHE A 69 13.21 7.05 19.55
N ILE A 70 14.36 6.86 18.89
CA ILE A 70 15.77 7.20 19.13
C ILE A 70 16.11 8.06 20.37
N ALA A 71 16.44 7.42 21.48
CA ALA A 71 17.66 7.79 22.21
C ALA A 71 18.79 6.89 21.72
N ARG A 72 19.76 7.50 21.04
CA ARG A 72 20.97 6.88 20.48
C ARG A 72 21.71 6.12 21.57
N VAL A 73 21.45 4.81 21.70
CA VAL A 73 22.30 3.98 22.54
C VAL A 73 23.61 3.82 21.77
N PRO A 74 24.76 4.27 22.30
CA PRO A 74 26.03 4.10 21.62
C PRO A 74 26.23 2.61 21.34
N VAL A 75 26.57 2.29 20.08
CA VAL A 75 26.96 0.95 19.65
C VAL A 75 28.03 0.46 20.61
N ILE A 76 27.66 -0.41 21.53
CA ILE A 76 28.63 -1.09 22.38
C ILE A 76 29.38 -2.03 21.44
N GLU A 77 30.68 -1.84 21.28
CA GLU A 77 31.59 -2.48 20.31
C GLU A 77 31.67 -4.03 20.41
N ASP A 78 30.86 -4.65 21.24
CA ASP A 78 30.85 -6.09 21.47
C ASP A 78 29.91 -6.79 20.47
N SER A 79 30.45 -7.16 19.31
CA SER A 79 29.74 -7.82 18.19
C SER A 79 28.92 -9.06 18.59
N ALA A 80 29.28 -9.75 19.69
CA ALA A 80 28.52 -10.88 20.22
C ALA A 80 27.21 -10.48 20.92
N ARG A 81 27.08 -9.23 21.36
CA ARG A 81 25.87 -8.65 21.96
C ARG A 81 24.92 -8.05 20.93
N ASN A 82 25.33 -7.96 19.66
CA ASN A 82 24.57 -7.34 18.57
C ASN A 82 23.66 -8.32 17.83
N ARG A 83 22.98 -9.22 18.55
CA ARG A 83 21.98 -10.13 17.98
C ARG A 83 20.75 -10.19 18.87
N LEU A 84 19.58 -10.33 18.24
CA LEU A 84 18.36 -10.55 18.99
C LEU A 84 18.44 -11.95 19.63
N PRO A 85 18.30 -12.09 20.97
CA PRO A 85 18.43 -13.37 21.67
C PRO A 85 17.17 -14.24 21.54
N LEU A 86 16.56 -14.23 20.36
CA LEU A 86 15.48 -15.09 19.95
C LEU A 86 16.06 -16.14 19.01
N THR A 87 15.84 -17.42 19.29
CA THR A 87 16.34 -18.52 18.44
C THR A 87 15.20 -19.46 18.05
N PRO A 88 15.35 -20.22 16.96
CA PRO A 88 14.35 -21.22 16.56
C PRO A 88 14.10 -22.30 17.60
N GLU A 89 15.06 -22.57 18.49
CA GLU A 89 14.90 -23.52 19.60
C GLU A 89 13.93 -22.98 20.66
N HIS A 90 13.95 -21.68 20.88
CA HIS A 90 13.12 -21.00 21.86
C HIS A 90 11.70 -20.72 21.35
N ALA A 91 11.54 -20.41 20.07
CA ALA A 91 10.26 -20.11 19.43
C ALA A 91 10.08 -20.91 18.11
N PRO A 92 10.07 -22.26 18.15
CA PRO A 92 10.01 -23.12 16.96
C PRO A 92 8.73 -22.97 16.13
N ASN A 93 7.65 -22.49 16.74
CA ASN A 93 6.34 -22.33 16.09
C ASN A 93 6.05 -20.89 15.64
N LEU A 94 7.05 -20.00 15.66
CA LEU A 94 6.89 -18.61 15.25
C LEU A 94 6.50 -18.52 13.77
N ARG A 95 5.39 -17.83 13.49
CA ARG A 95 4.80 -17.62 12.16
C ARG A 95 4.81 -16.15 11.74
N PHE A 96 4.57 -15.25 12.69
CA PHE A 96 4.54 -13.81 12.46
C PHE A 96 5.65 -13.14 13.26
N PHE A 97 6.48 -12.36 12.58
CA PHE A 97 7.57 -11.65 13.22
C PHE A 97 7.67 -10.22 12.69
N ALA A 98 7.50 -9.25 13.58
CA ALA A 98 7.59 -7.84 13.26
C ALA A 98 8.59 -7.15 14.20
N LEU A 99 9.50 -6.39 13.63
CA LEU A 99 10.47 -5.58 14.37
C LEU A 99 10.49 -4.17 13.81
N ASP A 100 10.53 -3.19 14.71
CA ASP A 100 10.79 -1.78 14.43
C ASP A 100 12.15 -1.37 14.97
N ASP A 101 12.76 -0.35 14.35
CA ASP A 101 14.12 0.14 14.65
C ASP A 101 15.17 -1.01 14.65
N VAL A 102 15.23 -1.74 13.52
CA VAL A 102 15.96 -3.01 13.44
C VAL A 102 17.46 -2.81 13.27
N GLU A 103 18.18 -2.78 14.38
CA GLU A 103 19.65 -2.92 14.37
C GLU A 103 20.09 -4.40 14.45
N LEU A 104 19.27 -5.23 15.10
CA LEU A 104 19.60 -6.61 15.47
C LEU A 104 18.57 -7.60 14.93
N LEU A 105 19.03 -8.52 14.08
CA LEU A 105 18.26 -9.69 13.68
C LEU A 105 18.64 -10.91 14.55
N PRO A 106 17.74 -11.90 14.68
CA PRO A 106 18.09 -13.24 15.14
C PRO A 106 19.27 -13.81 14.34
N ALA A 107 20.10 -14.63 14.99
CA ALA A 107 21.27 -15.25 14.33
C ALA A 107 20.90 -16.21 13.20
N ASN A 108 19.73 -16.84 13.34
CA ASN A 108 19.19 -17.87 12.46
C ASN A 108 17.72 -17.56 12.14
N GLY A 109 17.25 -18.00 10.97
CA GLY A 109 15.86 -17.92 10.54
C GLY A 109 14.96 -18.97 11.18
N PHE A 110 13.64 -18.77 11.05
CA PHE A 110 12.62 -19.64 11.62
C PHE A 110 11.92 -20.42 10.51
N SER A 111 11.96 -21.75 10.58
CA SER A 111 11.41 -22.63 9.53
C SER A 111 9.88 -22.55 9.38
N CYS A 112 9.17 -22.10 10.43
CA CYS A 112 7.72 -21.92 10.44
C CYS A 112 7.27 -20.50 10.09
N LEU A 113 8.20 -19.56 9.86
CA LEU A 113 7.87 -18.16 9.63
C LEU A 113 7.16 -17.99 8.29
N THR A 114 5.98 -17.38 8.31
CA THR A 114 5.20 -17.06 7.11
C THR A 114 5.13 -15.55 6.86
N HIS A 115 5.21 -14.72 7.89
CA HIS A 115 5.12 -13.26 7.76
C HIS A 115 6.28 -12.57 8.49
N LEU A 116 6.98 -11.71 7.76
CA LEU A 116 8.08 -10.90 8.28
C LEU A 116 7.80 -9.42 8.00
N ALA A 117 7.89 -8.58 9.03
CA ALA A 117 7.92 -7.13 8.90
C ALA A 117 9.17 -6.57 9.57
N LEU A 118 9.99 -5.85 8.83
CA LEU A 118 11.16 -5.15 9.35
C LEU A 118 11.01 -3.66 9.01
N ILE A 119 11.00 -2.83 10.04
CA ILE A 119 10.66 -1.42 9.95
C ILE A 119 11.82 -0.61 10.51
N ASP A 120 12.17 0.50 9.85
CA ASP A 120 13.20 1.43 10.31
C ASP A 120 14.56 0.77 10.60
N SER A 121 15.09 0.02 9.63
CA SER A 121 16.45 -0.52 9.76
C SER A 121 17.51 0.54 9.42
N TRP A 122 17.81 1.41 10.38
CA TRP A 122 18.86 2.41 10.24
C TRP A 122 20.20 1.80 10.64
N VAL A 123 20.96 1.28 9.66
CA VAL A 123 22.36 0.94 9.90
C VAL A 123 23.15 2.24 9.94
N TYR A 124 23.23 2.87 11.11
CA TYR A 124 24.24 3.89 11.36
C TYR A 124 25.59 3.21 11.33
N THR A 125 26.22 3.15 10.16
CA THR A 125 27.67 3.10 10.11
C THR A 125 28.16 4.42 10.69
N SER A 126 28.32 4.45 12.02
CA SER A 126 29.24 5.42 12.62
C SER A 126 30.55 5.32 11.82
N TRP A 127 31.16 6.46 11.54
CA TRP A 127 32.23 6.66 10.57
C TRP A 127 33.57 6.02 10.96
N SER A 128 33.55 4.83 11.57
CA SER A 128 34.67 4.28 12.29
C SER A 128 34.83 2.79 11.99
N THR A 129 35.89 2.51 11.25
CA THR A 129 36.61 1.24 11.08
C THR A 129 36.02 0.19 10.13
N ALA A 130 36.85 -0.13 9.13
CA ALA A 130 36.65 -1.06 8.02
C ALA A 130 36.62 -2.55 8.42
N GLU A 131 36.19 -2.88 9.65
CA GLU A 131 36.39 -4.21 10.24
C GLU A 131 35.12 -4.90 10.75
N SER A 132 33.92 -4.50 10.32
CA SER A 132 32.71 -5.33 10.51
C SER A 132 32.35 -6.07 9.20
N PRO A 133 32.70 -7.37 9.07
CA PRO A 133 32.64 -8.09 7.79
C PRO A 133 31.24 -8.55 7.37
N GLU A 134 30.19 -8.33 8.18
CA GLU A 134 28.82 -8.68 7.80
C GLU A 134 27.91 -7.44 7.85
N ASN A 135 27.74 -6.80 6.69
CA ASN A 135 26.72 -5.76 6.56
C ASN A 135 25.32 -6.32 6.89
N PHE A 136 24.41 -5.47 7.37
CA PHE A 136 23.06 -5.89 7.76
C PHE A 136 22.31 -6.64 6.66
N HIS A 137 22.52 -6.24 5.39
CA HIS A 137 21.94 -6.93 4.24
C HIS A 137 22.35 -8.41 4.20
N SER A 138 23.64 -8.73 4.38
CA SER A 138 24.12 -10.12 4.41
C SER A 138 23.47 -10.94 5.51
N ARG A 139 23.27 -10.34 6.69
CA ARG A 139 22.57 -10.98 7.82
C ARG A 139 21.09 -11.23 7.49
N LEU A 140 20.42 -10.25 6.89
CA LEU A 140 19.03 -10.40 6.44
C LEU A 140 18.91 -11.49 5.36
N LEU A 141 19.81 -11.53 4.38
CA LEU A 141 19.82 -12.58 3.35
C LEU A 141 19.95 -13.98 3.95
N LYS A 142 20.86 -14.14 4.92
CA LYS A 142 21.04 -15.40 5.63
C LYS A 142 19.76 -15.77 6.38
N PHE A 143 19.18 -14.82 7.12
CA PHE A 143 17.93 -15.02 7.85
C PHE A 143 16.79 -15.47 6.92
N LEU A 144 16.59 -14.78 5.79
CA LEU A 144 15.54 -15.10 4.82
C LEU A 144 15.71 -16.49 4.20
N LYS A 145 16.95 -16.89 3.87
CA LYS A 145 17.25 -18.24 3.33
C LYS A 145 16.84 -19.36 4.29
N GLU A 146 16.88 -19.09 5.59
CA GLU A 146 16.51 -20.03 6.64
C GLU A 146 15.00 -20.02 6.98
N CYS A 147 14.21 -19.21 6.26
CA CYS A 147 12.75 -19.10 6.42
C CYS A 147 12.01 -19.57 5.15
N PRO A 148 12.01 -20.87 4.82
CA PRO A 148 11.48 -21.39 3.55
C PRO A 148 9.96 -21.26 3.38
N ARG A 149 9.22 -21.00 4.46
CA ARG A 149 7.75 -20.89 4.47
C ARG A 149 7.24 -19.44 4.36
N LEU A 150 8.12 -18.47 4.11
CA LEU A 150 7.72 -17.07 4.00
C LEU A 150 6.71 -16.87 2.86
N GLU A 151 5.57 -16.30 3.22
CA GLU A 151 4.45 -15.92 2.35
C GLU A 151 4.41 -14.41 2.16
N SER A 152 4.76 -13.63 3.19
CA SER A 152 4.70 -12.16 3.17
C SER A 152 5.94 -11.52 3.78
N ILE A 153 6.50 -10.53 3.10
CA ILE A 153 7.64 -9.73 3.55
C ILE A 153 7.29 -8.25 3.41
N VAL A 154 7.43 -7.51 4.52
CA VAL A 154 7.37 -6.05 4.56
C VAL A 154 8.72 -5.54 5.01
N LEU A 155 9.37 -4.72 4.19
CA LEU A 155 10.58 -4.01 4.55
C LEU A 155 10.31 -2.50 4.43
N MET A 156 10.66 -1.73 5.44
CA MET A 156 10.42 -0.28 5.46
C MET A 156 11.65 0.49 5.95
N ASN A 157 11.93 1.63 5.31
CA ASN A 157 12.99 2.57 5.65
C ASN A 157 14.38 1.88 5.71
N PHE A 158 14.77 1.20 4.63
CA PHE A 158 16.11 0.62 4.48
C PHE A 158 16.98 1.55 3.65
N VAL A 159 18.21 1.77 4.10
CA VAL A 159 19.24 2.47 3.34
C VAL A 159 20.35 1.49 2.98
N LEU A 160 20.57 1.27 1.69
CA LEU A 160 21.64 0.41 1.22
C LEU A 160 22.89 1.26 0.93
N ARG A 161 23.83 1.28 1.90
CA ARG A 161 25.13 1.91 1.71
C ARG A 161 26.15 0.87 1.26
N LEU A 162 26.53 0.94 -0.01
CA LEU A 162 27.67 0.20 -0.54
C LEU A 162 28.98 0.92 -0.21
N ALA A 163 30.07 0.16 -0.12
CA ALA A 163 31.40 0.76 -0.16
C ALA A 163 31.62 1.42 -1.55
N GLU A 164 32.37 2.52 -1.58
CA GLU A 164 32.71 3.20 -2.84
C GLU A 164 33.32 2.21 -3.85
N GLY A 165 32.71 2.11 -5.04
CA GLY A 165 33.20 1.25 -6.13
C GLY A 165 32.53 -0.14 -6.22
N GLU A 166 31.71 -0.55 -5.27
CA GLU A 166 30.88 -1.75 -5.43
C GLU A 166 29.67 -1.45 -6.32
N VAL A 167 29.63 -2.04 -7.51
CA VAL A 167 28.43 -2.04 -8.36
C VAL A 167 27.51 -3.14 -7.85
N LEU A 168 26.28 -2.78 -7.45
CA LEU A 168 25.22 -3.76 -7.20
C LEU A 168 24.99 -4.58 -8.47
N ARG A 169 25.49 -5.80 -8.49
CA ARG A 169 24.99 -6.80 -9.41
C ARG A 169 23.57 -7.15 -8.96
N GLU A 170 22.64 -7.20 -9.90
CA GLU A 170 21.30 -7.72 -9.64
C GLU A 170 21.44 -9.12 -9.02
N PRO A 171 21.03 -9.32 -7.75
CA PRO A 171 21.23 -10.59 -7.09
C PRO A 171 20.35 -11.67 -7.72
N ALA A 172 20.81 -12.92 -7.66
CA ALA A 172 19.95 -14.05 -7.98
C ALA A 172 18.76 -14.07 -7.00
N PRO A 173 17.52 -14.30 -7.48
CA PRO A 173 16.36 -14.32 -6.60
C PRO A 173 16.47 -15.40 -5.53
N LEU A 174 15.96 -15.13 -4.33
CA LEU A 174 15.96 -16.10 -3.23
C LEU A 174 15.00 -17.27 -3.50
N PRO A 175 15.34 -18.49 -3.07
CA PRO A 175 14.46 -19.66 -3.18
C PRO A 175 13.36 -19.62 -2.11
N LEU A 176 12.39 -18.72 -2.27
CA LEU A 176 11.22 -18.57 -1.40
C LEU A 176 9.96 -19.05 -2.14
N PRO A 177 9.67 -20.37 -2.13
CA PRO A 177 8.64 -20.96 -3.01
C PRO A 177 7.20 -20.56 -2.64
N HIS A 178 6.99 -20.07 -1.42
CA HIS A 178 5.67 -19.67 -0.91
C HIS A 178 5.46 -18.16 -0.91
N LEU A 179 6.46 -17.37 -1.32
CA LEU A 179 6.39 -15.92 -1.25
C LEU A 179 5.30 -15.42 -2.21
N GLN A 180 4.31 -14.75 -1.63
CA GLN A 180 3.14 -14.19 -2.32
C GLN A 180 3.15 -12.67 -2.25
N HIS A 181 3.51 -12.08 -1.11
CA HIS A 181 3.36 -10.65 -0.88
C HIS A 181 4.69 -10.01 -0.50
N VAL A 182 5.06 -8.95 -1.21
CA VAL A 182 6.26 -8.16 -0.91
C VAL A 182 5.89 -6.69 -0.86
N THR A 183 6.23 -6.02 0.22
CA THR A 183 6.09 -4.56 0.36
C THR A 183 7.43 -3.95 0.71
N LEU A 184 7.90 -3.02 -0.13
CA LEU A 184 9.10 -2.22 0.08
C LEU A 184 8.69 -0.77 0.29
N CYS A 185 8.98 -0.18 1.43
CA CYS A 185 8.50 1.15 1.79
C CYS A 185 9.66 2.12 2.08
N ASN A 186 9.69 3.27 1.38
CA ASN A 186 10.68 4.34 1.50
C ASN A 186 12.14 3.85 1.38
N PHE A 187 12.41 3.07 0.35
CA PHE A 187 13.77 2.63 0.02
C PHE A 187 14.46 3.65 -0.88
N ASP A 188 15.78 3.76 -0.79
CA ASP A 188 16.56 4.40 -1.84
C ASP A 188 16.47 3.61 -3.16
N PRO A 189 16.63 4.25 -4.33
CA PRO A 189 16.47 3.58 -5.62
C PRO A 189 17.38 2.36 -5.82
N GLU A 190 18.63 2.42 -5.34
CA GLU A 190 19.56 1.30 -5.42
C GLU A 190 19.09 0.08 -4.60
N ALA A 191 18.61 0.32 -3.38
CA ALA A 191 18.01 -0.70 -2.53
C ALA A 191 16.73 -1.27 -3.15
N ILE A 192 15.87 -0.44 -3.74
CA ILE A 192 14.67 -0.91 -4.45
C ILE A 192 15.07 -1.91 -5.53
N ARG A 193 15.99 -1.56 -6.42
CA ARG A 193 16.44 -2.48 -7.50
C ARG A 193 16.96 -3.79 -6.93
N TYR A 194 17.81 -3.71 -5.92
CA TYR A 194 18.40 -4.89 -5.28
C TYR A 194 17.33 -5.82 -4.70
N TYR A 195 16.43 -5.29 -3.87
CA TYR A 195 15.43 -6.08 -3.17
C TYR A 195 14.29 -6.55 -4.08
N VAL A 196 13.94 -5.77 -5.11
CA VAL A 196 13.00 -6.23 -6.14
C VAL A 196 13.59 -7.44 -6.85
N SER A 197 14.83 -7.41 -7.34
CA SER A 197 15.43 -8.59 -8.00
C SER A 197 15.56 -9.80 -7.07
N LEU A 198 15.87 -9.55 -5.80
CA LEU A 198 16.03 -10.59 -4.79
C LEU A 198 14.71 -11.26 -4.38
N LEU A 199 13.65 -10.47 -4.16
CA LEU A 199 12.37 -10.87 -3.58
C LEU A 199 11.28 -10.92 -4.64
N GLN A 200 11.52 -11.65 -5.74
CA GLN A 200 10.50 -11.90 -6.75
C GLN A 200 9.59 -13.06 -6.32
N PRO A 201 8.29 -12.82 -6.03
CA PRO A 201 7.31 -13.88 -5.85
C PRO A 201 7.21 -14.76 -7.11
N ARG A 202 6.97 -16.05 -6.92
CA ARG A 202 6.87 -17.03 -8.03
C ARG A 202 5.56 -17.82 -8.01
N VAL A 203 4.60 -17.35 -7.21
CA VAL A 203 3.28 -17.93 -7.00
C VAL A 203 2.24 -17.11 -7.76
N ASP A 204 1.25 -17.79 -8.34
CA ASP A 204 0.12 -17.12 -9.01
C ASP A 204 -0.72 -16.33 -7.98
N GLY A 205 -1.19 -15.16 -8.38
CA GLY A 205 -1.89 -14.23 -7.49
C GLY A 205 -0.97 -13.47 -6.54
N SER A 206 0.34 -13.46 -6.81
CA SER A 206 1.31 -12.72 -6.00
C SER A 206 1.21 -11.20 -6.18
N SER A 207 1.73 -10.47 -5.20
CA SER A 207 1.80 -9.01 -5.26
C SER A 207 3.15 -8.45 -4.79
N ILE A 208 3.61 -7.41 -5.49
CA ILE A 208 4.74 -6.59 -5.06
C ILE A 208 4.30 -5.13 -5.02
N GLN A 209 4.52 -4.48 -3.89
CA GLN A 209 4.22 -3.07 -3.67
C GLN A 209 5.49 -2.31 -3.31
N ILE A 210 5.72 -1.19 -3.98
CA ILE A 210 6.75 -0.22 -3.63
C ILE A 210 6.01 1.04 -3.16
N LEU A 211 6.18 1.39 -1.89
CA LEU A 211 5.56 2.54 -1.24
C LEU A 211 6.62 3.62 -1.03
N GLY A 212 6.36 4.86 -1.45
CA GLY A 212 7.32 5.96 -1.28
C GLY A 212 8.50 5.93 -2.28
N TYR A 213 8.23 5.60 -3.54
CA TYR A 213 9.21 5.62 -4.63
C TYR A 213 9.69 7.05 -4.96
N HIS A 214 11.00 7.20 -5.17
CA HIS A 214 11.62 8.44 -5.63
C HIS A 214 11.96 8.34 -7.13
N PRO A 215 11.50 9.28 -7.98
CA PRO A 215 11.66 9.22 -9.45
C PRO A 215 13.06 9.58 -9.95
N ARG A 216 14.13 9.07 -9.33
CA ARG A 216 15.50 9.31 -9.81
C ARG A 216 15.84 8.55 -11.10
N GLU A 217 15.10 7.49 -11.38
CA GLU A 217 15.44 6.53 -12.42
C GLU A 217 14.27 6.37 -13.39
N PRO A 218 14.26 7.10 -14.51
CA PRO A 218 13.07 7.25 -15.32
C PRO A 218 12.59 5.92 -15.93
N TRP A 219 13.48 4.96 -16.17
CA TRP A 219 13.11 3.69 -16.81
C TRP A 219 12.60 2.62 -15.84
N PHE A 220 12.94 2.70 -14.55
CA PHE A 220 12.61 1.65 -13.58
C PHE A 220 11.09 1.41 -13.44
N PRO A 221 10.22 2.43 -13.35
CA PRO A 221 8.79 2.23 -13.13
C PRO A 221 8.12 1.34 -14.19
N GLY A 222 8.39 1.58 -15.48
CA GLY A 222 7.82 0.79 -16.57
C GLY A 222 8.26 -0.68 -16.50
N HIS A 223 9.55 -0.92 -16.33
CA HIS A 223 10.10 -2.28 -16.19
C HIS A 223 9.63 -2.99 -14.92
N PHE A 224 9.41 -2.26 -13.82
CA PHE A 224 8.87 -2.85 -12.60
C PHE A 224 7.42 -3.28 -12.78
N LEU A 225 6.56 -2.37 -13.28
CA LEU A 225 5.13 -2.61 -13.46
C LEU A 225 4.85 -3.67 -14.54
N LEU A 226 5.73 -3.77 -15.55
CA LEU A 226 5.63 -4.67 -16.69
C LEU A 226 7.01 -5.30 -16.98
N PRO A 227 7.42 -6.34 -16.25
CA PRO A 227 8.75 -6.94 -16.40
C PRO A 227 8.94 -7.59 -17.78
N PRO A 228 10.10 -7.38 -18.45
CA PRO A 228 10.35 -7.85 -19.82
C PRO A 228 10.50 -9.37 -19.96
N ASP A 229 10.97 -10.07 -18.91
CA ASP A 229 11.29 -11.49 -18.92
C ASP A 229 10.16 -12.40 -18.42
N SER A 230 8.89 -12.00 -18.61
CA SER A 230 7.75 -12.90 -18.45
C SER A 230 7.75 -13.95 -19.57
N THR A 231 8.73 -14.85 -19.52
CA THR A 231 8.96 -16.02 -20.39
C THR A 231 8.01 -17.17 -20.07
N ARG A 232 7.22 -17.04 -19.00
CA ARG A 232 6.00 -17.80 -18.80
C ARG A 232 4.88 -17.15 -19.61
N ALA A 233 3.82 -17.89 -19.90
CA ALA A 233 2.61 -17.42 -20.57
C ALA A 233 1.92 -16.16 -19.94
N ASP A 234 2.52 -15.55 -18.91
CA ASP A 234 2.19 -14.29 -18.24
C ASP A 234 2.24 -13.05 -19.13
N ALA A 235 2.91 -13.11 -20.29
CA ALA A 235 2.80 -12.07 -21.31
C ALA A 235 1.37 -11.97 -21.91
N GLN A 236 0.43 -12.84 -21.53
CA GLN A 236 -0.96 -12.79 -21.99
C GLN A 236 -1.90 -12.14 -20.97
N ALA A 237 -2.23 -10.89 -21.31
CA ALA A 237 -3.32 -10.03 -20.82
C ALA A 237 -3.13 -9.39 -19.44
N LEU A 238 -2.43 -8.25 -19.44
CA LEU A 238 -2.70 -7.19 -18.48
C LEU A 238 -4.22 -6.93 -18.45
N LYS A 239 -4.86 -7.23 -17.33
CA LYS A 239 -6.30 -7.10 -17.18
C LYS A 239 -6.69 -5.68 -16.83
N GLN A 240 -5.95 -5.10 -15.87
CA GLN A 240 -6.30 -3.81 -15.30
C GLN A 240 -5.07 -2.93 -15.08
N ILE A 241 -5.25 -1.63 -15.33
CA ILE A 241 -4.37 -0.57 -14.82
C ILE A 241 -5.19 0.29 -13.87
N CYS A 242 -4.63 0.59 -12.70
CA CYS A 242 -5.25 1.50 -11.75
C CYS A 242 -4.31 2.67 -11.47
N VAL A 243 -4.82 3.89 -11.58
CA VAL A 243 -4.16 5.09 -11.09
C VAL A 243 -4.95 5.60 -9.91
N GLY A 244 -4.28 5.85 -8.79
CA GLY A 244 -4.93 6.26 -7.55
C GLY A 244 -4.26 7.48 -6.95
N VAL A 245 -5.06 8.43 -6.49
CA VAL A 245 -4.63 9.55 -5.63
C VAL A 245 -5.15 9.28 -4.22
N HIS A 246 -4.25 9.24 -3.24
CA HIS A 246 -4.56 8.89 -1.85
C HIS A 246 -4.11 10.04 -0.94
N THR A 247 -5.06 10.68 -0.25
CA THR A 247 -4.77 11.70 0.76
C THR A 247 -4.65 11.03 2.13
N ARG A 248 -3.66 11.44 2.94
CA ARG A 248 -3.41 10.82 4.26
C ARG A 248 -4.35 11.35 5.34
N ALA A 249 -4.73 12.62 5.23
CA ALA A 249 -5.70 13.26 6.10
C ALA A 249 -6.38 14.41 5.37
N PRO A 250 -7.64 14.77 5.71
CA PRO A 250 -8.40 15.84 5.06
C PRO A 250 -7.72 17.22 5.08
N HIS A 251 -6.82 17.45 6.04
CA HIS A 251 -6.11 18.73 6.22
C HIS A 251 -4.62 18.66 5.87
N ASN A 252 -4.14 17.52 5.38
CA ASN A 252 -2.74 17.38 4.99
C ASN A 252 -2.60 17.67 3.49
N PRO A 253 -1.82 18.68 3.07
CA PRO A 253 -1.53 18.91 1.66
C PRO A 253 -0.69 17.78 1.04
N GLU A 254 -0.13 16.88 1.85
CA GLU A 254 0.58 15.71 1.38
C GLU A 254 -0.40 14.60 0.95
N TYR A 255 -0.25 14.17 -0.29
CA TYR A 255 -0.96 13.06 -0.89
C TYR A 255 0.04 12.13 -1.55
N SER A 256 -0.39 10.92 -1.86
CA SER A 256 0.39 9.97 -2.63
C SER A 256 -0.33 9.59 -3.90
N ILE A 257 0.43 9.27 -4.92
CA ILE A 257 -0.07 8.83 -6.21
C ILE A 257 0.42 7.42 -6.42
N SER A 258 -0.45 6.55 -6.94
CA SER A 258 -0.12 5.16 -7.22
C SER A 258 -0.43 4.79 -8.66
N VAL A 259 0.42 3.95 -9.25
CA VAL A 259 0.13 3.20 -10.47
C VAL A 259 0.18 1.71 -10.14
N THR A 260 -0.87 0.99 -10.49
CA THR A 260 -1.00 -0.45 -10.26
C THR A 260 -1.26 -1.17 -11.58
N THR A 261 -0.56 -2.27 -11.82
CA THR A 261 -0.86 -3.21 -12.91
C THR A 261 -1.36 -4.53 -12.32
N VAL A 262 -2.40 -5.09 -12.93
CA VAL A 262 -3.00 -6.38 -12.53
C VAL A 262 -3.03 -7.31 -13.74
N SER A 263 -2.34 -8.44 -13.64
CA SER A 263 -2.40 -9.55 -14.59
C SER A 263 -3.18 -10.72 -13.99
N SER A 264 -3.30 -11.82 -14.75
CA SER A 264 -3.84 -13.08 -14.25
C SER A 264 -3.01 -13.69 -13.10
N SER A 265 -1.72 -13.42 -13.07
CA SER A 265 -0.75 -14.08 -12.17
C SER A 265 -0.13 -13.15 -11.13
N SER A 266 -0.17 -11.83 -11.32
CA SER A 266 0.47 -10.91 -10.40
C SER A 266 -0.18 -9.53 -10.33
N THR A 267 0.04 -8.85 -9.21
CA THR A 267 -0.29 -7.44 -9.02
C THR A 267 0.97 -6.67 -8.66
N ARG A 268 1.24 -5.56 -9.35
CA ARG A 268 2.39 -4.71 -9.05
C ARG A 268 1.93 -3.29 -8.82
N ARG A 269 2.35 -2.70 -7.71
CA ARG A 269 1.93 -1.37 -7.29
C ARG A 269 3.14 -0.50 -7.00
N LEU A 270 3.18 0.68 -7.60
CA LEU A 270 4.17 1.71 -7.33
C LEU A 270 3.46 2.93 -6.76
N VAL A 271 3.90 3.41 -5.60
CA VAL A 271 3.34 4.58 -4.94
C VAL A 271 4.44 5.59 -4.66
N ALA A 272 4.22 6.85 -4.99
CA ALA A 272 5.13 7.95 -4.67
C ALA A 272 4.37 9.05 -3.91
N ARG A 273 5.04 9.72 -2.96
CA ARG A 273 4.48 10.87 -2.27
C ARG A 273 4.61 12.12 -3.13
N SER A 274 3.65 13.04 -3.05
CA SER A 274 3.69 14.31 -3.79
C SER A 274 4.99 15.09 -3.51
N SER A 275 5.45 15.08 -2.26
CA SER A 275 6.72 15.65 -1.83
C SER A 275 7.95 15.05 -2.53
N GLN A 276 7.95 13.74 -2.79
CA GLN A 276 9.04 13.04 -3.49
C GLN A 276 9.03 13.29 -5.00
N LEU A 277 7.87 13.60 -5.57
CA LEU A 277 7.71 13.88 -6.99
C LEU A 277 8.04 15.33 -7.33
N ALA A 278 7.69 16.27 -6.45
CA ALA A 278 7.73 17.72 -6.71
C ALA A 278 9.08 18.25 -7.24
N ASP A 279 10.20 17.62 -6.86
CA ASP A 279 11.54 18.02 -7.30
C ASP A 279 11.86 17.59 -8.75
N THR A 280 11.10 16.66 -9.33
CA THR A 280 11.41 16.02 -10.62
C THR A 280 10.29 16.17 -11.65
N ILE A 281 9.03 16.05 -11.22
CA ILE A 281 7.86 16.05 -12.08
C ILE A 281 6.66 16.56 -11.30
N THR A 282 5.72 17.25 -11.95
CA THR A 282 4.43 17.55 -11.32
C THR A 282 3.83 16.22 -10.84
N PRO A 283 3.42 16.08 -9.58
CA PRO A 283 2.93 14.79 -9.08
C PRO A 283 1.86 14.18 -10.00
N TYR A 284 0.94 15.02 -10.47
CA TYR A 284 -0.15 14.62 -11.35
C TYR A 284 0.24 14.16 -12.75
N ASP A 285 1.39 14.61 -13.28
CA ASP A 285 1.91 14.18 -14.58
C ASP A 285 2.71 12.87 -14.47
N TRP A 286 3.07 12.45 -13.26
CA TRP A 286 3.90 11.28 -13.03
C TRP A 286 3.30 9.96 -13.55
N PRO A 287 2.00 9.66 -13.35
CA PRO A 287 1.38 8.49 -13.97
C PRO A 287 1.50 8.52 -15.49
N SER A 288 1.19 9.65 -16.12
CA SER A 288 1.29 9.83 -17.57
C SER A 288 2.73 9.62 -18.07
N SER A 289 3.73 10.13 -17.35
CA SER A 289 5.14 9.89 -17.64
C SER A 289 5.48 8.40 -17.62
N ILE A 290 5.04 7.63 -16.61
CA ILE A 290 5.29 6.18 -16.54
C ILE A 290 4.63 5.44 -17.69
N LEU A 291 3.37 5.78 -17.98
CA LEU A 291 2.60 5.10 -19.02
C LEU A 291 3.12 5.41 -20.44
N SER A 292 3.77 6.56 -20.62
CA SER A 292 4.41 6.96 -21.88
C SER A 292 5.75 6.27 -22.17
N GLN A 293 6.35 5.59 -21.19
CA GLN A 293 7.65 4.95 -21.35
C GLN A 293 7.52 3.49 -21.83
N PRO A 294 8.50 2.97 -22.59
CA PRO A 294 8.64 1.53 -22.79
C PRO A 294 8.87 0.81 -21.45
N PRO A 295 8.34 -0.42 -21.25
CA PRO A 295 7.51 -1.20 -22.18
C PRO A 295 6.01 -0.83 -22.17
N THR A 296 5.56 0.08 -21.31
CA THR A 296 4.15 0.45 -21.14
C THR A 296 3.53 1.04 -22.40
N ALA A 297 4.22 1.98 -23.04
CA ALA A 297 3.75 2.61 -24.29
C ALA A 297 3.67 1.64 -25.47
N SER A 298 4.33 0.48 -25.38
CA SER A 298 4.34 -0.55 -26.42
C SER A 298 3.43 -1.74 -26.11
N LEU A 299 2.56 -1.65 -25.09
CA LEU A 299 1.63 -2.72 -24.70
C LEU A 299 0.75 -3.14 -25.88
N PRO A 300 0.92 -4.34 -26.45
CA PRO A 300 0.23 -4.75 -27.68
C PRO A 300 -1.14 -5.41 -27.43
N LEU A 301 -1.64 -5.41 -26.19
CA LEU A 301 -2.83 -6.19 -25.80
C LEU A 301 -3.98 -5.29 -25.31
N PRO A 302 -5.24 -5.62 -25.66
CA PRO A 302 -6.39 -4.92 -25.14
C PRO A 302 -6.50 -5.19 -23.64
N MET A 303 -6.42 -4.13 -22.85
CA MET A 303 -6.75 -4.18 -21.42
C MET A 303 -8.27 -4.32 -21.25
N GLU A 304 -8.73 -4.89 -20.13
CA GLU A 304 -10.17 -5.08 -19.88
C GLU A 304 -10.80 -3.89 -19.16
N GLU A 305 -10.08 -3.32 -18.18
CA GLU A 305 -10.58 -2.22 -17.35
C GLU A 305 -9.45 -1.25 -16.94
N VAL A 306 -9.76 0.05 -16.85
CA VAL A 306 -8.86 1.05 -16.27
C VAL A 306 -9.56 1.73 -15.11
N TRP A 307 -8.86 1.91 -13.98
CA TRP A 307 -9.39 2.55 -12.78
C TRP A 307 -8.69 3.88 -12.55
N LEU A 308 -9.46 4.93 -12.31
CA LEU A 308 -8.99 6.20 -11.75
C LEU A 308 -9.65 6.37 -10.38
N TYR A 309 -8.87 6.30 -9.31
CA TYR A 309 -9.32 6.38 -7.93
C TYR A 309 -8.89 7.69 -7.27
N GLY A 310 -9.80 8.37 -6.57
CA GLY A 310 -9.50 9.60 -5.83
C GLY A 310 -9.31 10.84 -6.71
N PHE A 311 -9.65 10.78 -8.00
CA PHE A 311 -9.63 11.93 -8.90
C PHE A 311 -10.93 12.72 -8.74
N SER A 312 -10.84 13.99 -8.31
CA SER A 312 -12.00 14.90 -8.26
C SER A 312 -11.88 16.05 -9.25
N GLY A 313 -13.04 16.61 -9.63
CA GLY A 313 -13.17 17.56 -10.73
C GLY A 313 -12.63 18.98 -10.48
N THR A 314 -12.29 19.33 -9.23
CA THR A 314 -12.03 20.72 -8.82
C THR A 314 -10.70 20.94 -8.13
N THR A 315 -10.19 19.96 -7.38
CA THR A 315 -8.93 20.09 -6.62
C THR A 315 -7.69 19.74 -7.45
N ILE A 316 -7.89 19.09 -8.59
CA ILE A 316 -6.80 18.58 -9.41
C ILE A 316 -6.74 19.36 -10.73
N PRO A 317 -5.74 20.26 -10.92
CA PRO A 317 -5.63 21.03 -12.15
C PRO A 317 -5.39 20.08 -13.33
N ARG A 318 -6.22 20.23 -14.38
CA ARG A 318 -6.08 19.69 -15.75
C ARG A 318 -5.02 18.60 -15.90
N ILE A 319 -5.22 17.44 -15.27
CA ILE A 319 -4.37 16.28 -15.54
C ILE A 319 -4.60 15.91 -16.99
N HIS A 320 -3.54 15.91 -17.80
CA HIS A 320 -3.56 15.20 -19.05
C HIS A 320 -3.86 13.74 -18.72
N SER A 321 -5.08 13.31 -19.04
CA SER A 321 -5.59 12.01 -18.66
C SER A 321 -4.51 10.95 -18.89
N PRO A 322 -4.12 10.16 -17.88
CA PRO A 322 -3.10 9.11 -18.06
C PRO A 322 -3.51 8.10 -19.16
N LEU A 323 -4.80 8.09 -19.50
CA LEU A 323 -5.37 7.37 -20.62
C LEU A 323 -4.76 7.77 -21.97
N LEU A 324 -4.34 9.03 -22.18
CA LEU A 324 -3.81 9.49 -23.48
C LEU A 324 -2.58 8.69 -23.97
N HIS A 325 -1.84 8.08 -23.05
CA HIS A 325 -0.61 7.33 -23.33
C HIS A 325 -0.83 5.82 -23.47
N LEU A 326 -2.06 5.36 -23.34
CA LEU A 326 -2.40 3.95 -23.50
C LEU A 326 -2.87 3.72 -24.95
N PRO A 327 -2.05 3.10 -25.83
CA PRO A 327 -2.33 3.05 -27.28
C PRO A 327 -3.56 2.20 -27.65
N HIS A 328 -4.03 1.33 -26.75
CA HIS A 328 -5.10 0.35 -26.98
C HIS A 328 -6.07 0.28 -25.78
N ILE A 329 -6.68 1.42 -25.44
CA ILE A 329 -7.55 1.55 -24.25
C ILE A 329 -8.84 0.76 -24.42
N THR A 330 -8.89 -0.40 -23.78
CA THR A 330 -9.92 -0.80 -22.81
C THR A 330 -11.39 -0.49 -23.10
N ARG A 331 -12.24 -1.52 -23.07
CA ARG A 331 -13.71 -1.41 -23.17
C ARG A 331 -14.36 -0.58 -22.06
N VAL A 332 -13.82 -0.61 -20.83
CA VAL A 332 -14.43 -0.06 -19.61
C VAL A 332 -13.46 0.85 -18.86
N LEU A 333 -13.91 2.05 -18.50
CA LEU A 333 -13.23 2.94 -17.55
C LEU A 333 -14.03 3.04 -16.24
N VAL A 334 -13.36 2.94 -15.09
CA VAL A 334 -13.93 3.18 -13.77
C VAL A 334 -13.36 4.46 -13.16
N LEU A 335 -14.24 5.38 -12.81
CA LEU A 335 -13.93 6.60 -12.06
C LEU A 335 -14.48 6.44 -10.65
N ALA A 336 -13.63 6.23 -9.65
CA ALA A 336 -14.03 6.01 -8.27
C ALA A 336 -13.60 7.18 -7.38
N THR A 337 -14.55 7.91 -6.82
CA THR A 337 -14.32 9.07 -5.95
C THR A 337 -14.81 8.77 -4.54
N ASP A 338 -13.87 8.62 -3.62
CA ASP A 338 -14.15 8.51 -2.20
C ASP A 338 -14.21 9.92 -1.58
N ARG A 339 -15.41 10.37 -1.19
CA ARG A 339 -15.63 11.71 -0.63
C ARG A 339 -14.91 11.94 0.68
N ARG A 340 -14.42 10.90 1.38
CA ARG A 340 -13.55 11.10 2.56
C ARG A 340 -12.26 11.84 2.23
N LEU A 341 -11.80 11.69 1.00
CA LEU A 341 -10.54 12.25 0.53
C LEU A 341 -10.68 13.72 0.12
N HIS A 342 -11.91 14.24 0.01
CA HIS A 342 -12.23 15.54 -0.58
C HIS A 342 -13.25 16.30 0.26
N TYR A 343 -12.83 17.47 0.77
CA TYR A 343 -13.63 18.26 1.71
C TYR A 343 -14.56 19.28 1.03
N ASP A 344 -14.36 19.53 -0.26
CA ASP A 344 -15.06 20.62 -0.92
C ASP A 344 -16.39 20.12 -1.52
N ASP A 345 -17.46 20.88 -1.32
CA ASP A 345 -18.76 20.68 -1.98
C ASP A 345 -18.66 20.83 -3.51
N SER A 346 -17.50 21.26 -4.00
CA SER A 346 -17.15 21.32 -5.41
C SER A 346 -16.85 19.95 -6.04
N ASP A 347 -16.78 18.86 -5.26
CA ASP A 347 -16.58 17.50 -5.74
C ASP A 347 -17.83 16.93 -6.44
N ILE A 348 -17.91 17.20 -7.73
CA ILE A 348 -19.03 16.80 -8.59
C ILE A 348 -18.61 15.79 -9.67
N PRO A 349 -19.47 14.80 -10.01
CA PRO A 349 -19.25 13.89 -11.12
C PRO A 349 -18.93 14.62 -12.42
N THR A 350 -17.84 14.23 -13.07
CA THR A 350 -17.36 14.82 -14.33
C THR A 350 -16.66 13.78 -15.21
N LEU A 351 -16.70 14.02 -16.52
CA LEU A 351 -16.01 13.24 -17.55
C LEU A 351 -14.68 13.87 -17.99
N ARG A 352 -14.26 14.98 -17.38
CA ARG A 352 -13.03 15.70 -17.76
C ARG A 352 -11.75 14.86 -17.70
N HIS A 353 -11.76 13.72 -16.99
CA HIS A 353 -10.64 12.78 -16.94
C HIS A 353 -10.63 11.77 -18.10
N LEU A 354 -11.67 11.73 -18.94
CA LEU A 354 -11.70 10.94 -20.16
C LEU A 354 -11.08 11.70 -21.33
N PRO A 355 -10.46 11.01 -22.30
CA PRO A 355 -10.08 11.64 -23.56
C PRO A 355 -11.32 12.17 -24.28
N THR A 356 -11.22 13.34 -24.90
CA THR A 356 -12.28 13.86 -25.76
C THR A 356 -12.14 13.27 -27.17
N ALA A 357 -13.23 13.24 -27.94
CA ALA A 357 -13.20 12.89 -29.36
C ALA A 357 -12.29 13.81 -30.21
N LEU A 358 -11.89 14.97 -29.67
CA LEU A 358 -10.98 15.93 -30.31
C LEU A 358 -9.52 15.71 -29.91
N ASP A 359 -9.24 14.86 -28.92
CA ASP A 359 -7.89 14.60 -28.49
C ASP A 359 -7.14 13.83 -29.60
N LEU A 360 -5.96 14.36 -29.98
CA LEU A 360 -5.07 13.74 -30.96
C LEU A 360 -4.41 12.50 -30.35
N LEU A 361 -5.17 11.41 -30.28
CA LEU A 361 -4.67 10.14 -29.80
C LEU A 361 -3.88 9.41 -30.90
N PRO A 362 -2.82 8.68 -30.53
CA PRO A 362 -2.05 7.86 -31.47
C PRO A 362 -2.84 6.66 -32.06
N GLY A 363 -4.11 6.48 -31.66
CA GLY A 363 -5.01 5.44 -32.16
C GLY A 363 -6.49 5.77 -31.89
N PRO A 364 -7.43 4.97 -32.44
CA PRO A 364 -8.86 5.17 -32.20
C PRO A 364 -9.22 4.96 -30.72
N ILE A 365 -10.10 5.81 -30.17
CA ILE A 365 -10.66 5.63 -28.83
C ILE A 365 -11.49 4.34 -28.82
N SER A 366 -11.03 3.31 -28.12
CA SER A 366 -11.74 2.02 -27.96
C SER A 366 -12.56 1.90 -26.67
N ILE A 367 -12.60 2.97 -25.87
CA ILE A 367 -13.46 3.05 -24.68
C ILE A 367 -14.92 3.08 -25.14
N SER A 368 -15.73 2.16 -24.63
CA SER A 368 -17.17 2.09 -24.94
C SER A 368 -18.06 2.23 -23.71
N ALA A 369 -17.50 2.00 -22.52
CA ALA A 369 -18.23 2.01 -21.27
C ALA A 369 -17.51 2.84 -20.21
N VAL A 370 -18.28 3.60 -19.43
CA VAL A 370 -17.78 4.27 -18.23
C VAL A 370 -18.64 3.88 -17.02
N ARG A 371 -17.97 3.63 -15.92
CA ARG A 371 -18.57 3.40 -14.60
C ARG A 371 -18.05 4.46 -13.66
N ILE A 372 -18.96 5.27 -13.14
CA ILE A 372 -18.64 6.32 -12.18
C ILE A 372 -19.18 5.89 -10.82
N VAL A 373 -18.31 5.89 -9.81
CA VAL A 373 -18.64 5.48 -8.44
C VAL A 373 -18.34 6.62 -7.48
N TYR A 374 -19.36 7.06 -6.75
CA TYR A 374 -19.27 8.12 -5.75
C TYR A 374 -19.74 7.62 -4.39
N GLY A 375 -19.05 8.00 -3.34
CA GLY A 375 -19.49 7.66 -1.99
C GLY A 375 -18.38 7.65 -0.96
N PHE A 376 -18.62 6.91 0.12
CA PHE A 376 -17.69 6.78 1.25
C PHE A 376 -17.22 5.33 1.35
N SER A 377 -15.90 5.12 1.44
CA SER A 377 -15.33 3.77 1.47
C SER A 377 -15.59 2.97 2.75
N GLU A 378 -15.78 3.64 3.88
CA GLU A 378 -15.97 3.01 5.17
C GLU A 378 -17.40 3.29 5.69
N PRO A 379 -18.13 2.25 6.13
CA PRO A 379 -19.54 2.34 6.50
C PRO A 379 -19.79 2.93 7.90
N SER A 380 -18.76 3.16 8.73
CA SER A 380 -18.91 3.34 10.18
C SER A 380 -18.73 4.76 10.72
N GLU A 381 -18.37 5.73 9.91
CA GLU A 381 -18.40 7.13 10.36
C GLU A 381 -19.47 7.87 9.58
N PRO A 382 -20.71 7.99 10.11
CA PRO A 382 -21.47 9.18 9.77
C PRO A 382 -20.55 10.34 10.11
N PHE A 383 -20.15 11.10 9.11
CA PHE A 383 -19.43 12.35 9.28
C PHE A 383 -20.15 13.11 10.39
N ARG A 384 -19.60 13.08 11.62
CA ARG A 384 -19.95 14.03 12.67
C ARG A 384 -19.24 15.33 12.31
N GLU A 385 -19.47 15.82 11.10
CA GLU A 385 -19.52 17.24 10.95
C GLU A 385 -20.68 17.67 11.82
N ARG A 386 -20.33 18.12 13.03
CA ARG A 386 -21.08 19.15 13.70
C ARG A 386 -21.19 20.27 12.68
N SER A 387 -22.25 20.23 11.88
CA SER A 387 -22.81 21.43 11.32
C SER A 387 -22.84 22.44 12.47
N PRO A 388 -22.24 23.63 12.33
CA PRO A 388 -22.32 24.66 13.36
C PRO A 388 -23.77 25.04 13.71
N PHE A 389 -24.74 24.55 12.93
CA PHE A 389 -26.17 24.82 13.03
C PHE A 389 -26.99 23.69 13.66
N ASP A 390 -26.40 22.56 14.07
CA ASP A 390 -27.12 21.50 14.81
C ASP A 390 -27.27 21.85 16.29
N TRP A 391 -27.99 22.93 16.57
CA TRP A 391 -28.36 23.38 17.93
C TRP A 391 -29.70 22.80 18.42
N HIS A 392 -30.38 21.96 17.64
CA HIS A 392 -31.74 21.53 17.94
C HIS A 392 -31.92 20.01 17.86
N GLY A 393 -31.34 19.29 18.82
CA GLY A 393 -31.94 18.19 19.60
C GLY A 393 -32.82 17.11 18.95
N LEU A 394 -32.88 16.99 17.63
CA LEU A 394 -33.55 15.91 16.92
C LEU A 394 -32.52 14.79 16.71
N GLY A 395 -32.95 13.53 16.84
CA GLY A 395 -32.07 12.35 16.86
C GLY A 395 -31.16 12.18 15.62
N PRO A 396 -30.39 11.09 15.51
CA PRO A 396 -29.46 10.90 14.41
C PRO A 396 -30.22 10.74 13.09
N ALA A 397 -30.55 11.86 12.44
CA ALA A 397 -30.95 11.88 11.05
C ALA A 397 -29.74 11.44 10.24
N VAL A 398 -29.90 10.39 9.44
CA VAL A 398 -28.90 10.02 8.44
C VAL A 398 -28.92 11.15 7.42
N ASN A 399 -28.02 12.11 7.55
CA ASN A 399 -27.84 13.17 6.57
C ASN A 399 -27.42 12.51 5.25
N LEU A 400 -28.35 12.44 4.29
CA LEU A 400 -28.04 12.01 2.93
C LEU A 400 -27.41 13.20 2.20
N TYR A 401 -26.24 12.99 1.62
CA TYR A 401 -25.55 13.99 0.83
C TYR A 401 -26.08 13.98 -0.60
N HIS A 402 -26.58 15.11 -1.08
CA HIS A 402 -26.95 15.24 -2.49
C HIS A 402 -25.70 15.16 -3.37
N LEU A 403 -25.74 14.32 -4.41
CA LEU A 403 -24.73 14.25 -5.46
C LEU A 403 -25.24 15.02 -6.69
N PRO A 404 -24.86 16.30 -6.88
CA PRO A 404 -25.32 17.09 -8.01
C PRO A 404 -24.71 16.57 -9.32
N LEU A 405 -25.53 16.39 -10.37
CA LEU A 405 -25.08 15.87 -11.67
C LEU A 405 -24.92 16.95 -12.76
N VAL A 406 -25.02 18.23 -12.39
CA VAL A 406 -25.01 19.35 -13.35
C VAL A 406 -23.79 19.33 -14.30
N GLN A 407 -22.58 19.13 -13.76
CA GLN A 407 -21.37 19.11 -14.57
C GLN A 407 -21.30 17.89 -15.49
N LEU A 408 -21.78 16.73 -15.02
CA LEU A 408 -21.86 15.53 -15.84
C LEU A 408 -22.80 15.72 -17.03
N VAL A 409 -23.95 16.38 -16.81
CA VAL A 409 -24.89 16.74 -17.88
C VAL A 409 -24.23 17.69 -18.89
N ASP A 410 -23.52 18.71 -18.43
CA ASP A 410 -22.82 19.66 -19.30
C ASP A 410 -21.71 18.99 -20.11
N ASP A 411 -20.93 18.10 -19.47
CA ASP A 411 -19.88 17.32 -20.14
C ASP A 411 -20.49 16.46 -21.26
N LEU A 412 -21.63 15.81 -21.03
CA LEU A 412 -22.32 14.99 -22.04
C LEU A 412 -22.90 15.83 -23.19
N ARG A 413 -23.53 16.97 -22.87
CA ARG A 413 -24.11 17.89 -23.87
C ARG A 413 -23.05 18.52 -24.78
N SER A 414 -21.80 18.60 -24.33
CA SER A 414 -20.70 19.08 -25.17
C SER A 414 -20.47 18.23 -26.42
N GLY A 415 -20.93 16.96 -26.43
CA GLY A 415 -20.69 15.99 -27.50
C GLY A 415 -19.26 15.43 -27.53
N ALA A 416 -18.36 15.91 -26.66
CA ALA A 416 -16.97 15.47 -26.61
C ALA A 416 -16.80 13.97 -26.30
N TYR A 417 -17.82 13.36 -25.68
CA TYR A 417 -17.82 11.97 -25.22
C TYR A 417 -18.82 11.08 -25.97
N ALA A 418 -19.21 11.46 -27.20
CA ALA A 418 -20.20 10.73 -28.01
C ALA A 418 -19.80 9.29 -28.37
N TYR A 419 -18.55 8.90 -28.14
CA TYR A 419 -18.06 7.52 -28.32
C TYR A 419 -18.52 6.56 -27.20
N LEU A 420 -19.01 7.09 -26.07
CA LEU A 420 -19.51 6.28 -24.95
C LEU A 420 -20.88 5.66 -25.29
N LYS A 421 -20.97 4.33 -25.17
CA LYS A 421 -22.19 3.54 -25.41
C LYS A 421 -22.88 3.13 -24.12
N HIS A 422 -22.10 2.83 -23.08
CA HIS A 422 -22.60 2.31 -21.81
C HIS A 422 -22.17 3.20 -20.65
N PHE A 423 -23.11 3.52 -19.78
CA PHE A 423 -22.87 4.39 -18.63
C PHE A 423 -23.46 3.78 -17.37
N VAL A 424 -22.64 3.69 -16.32
CA VAL A 424 -23.06 3.21 -15.00
C VAL A 424 -22.72 4.29 -13.97
N LEU A 425 -23.72 4.76 -13.21
CA LEU A 425 -23.53 5.62 -12.05
C LEU A 425 -23.85 4.83 -10.78
N GLN A 426 -22.89 4.77 -9.87
CA GLN A 426 -23.03 4.08 -8.59
C GLN A 426 -22.83 5.04 -7.44
N ALA A 427 -23.70 4.93 -6.44
CA ALA A 427 -23.70 5.76 -5.25
C ALA A 427 -23.76 4.89 -3.99
N THR A 428 -22.93 5.17 -2.98
CA THR A 428 -23.08 4.50 -1.66
C THR A 428 -24.36 4.96 -0.94
N PRO A 429 -24.84 4.26 0.11
CA PRO A 429 -26.15 4.52 0.71
C PRO A 429 -26.31 5.90 1.37
N HIS A 430 -25.19 6.60 1.63
CA HIS A 430 -25.18 7.94 2.22
C HIS A 430 -25.34 9.07 1.19
N MET A 431 -25.39 8.73 -0.09
CA MET A 431 -25.55 9.68 -1.18
C MET A 431 -26.97 9.59 -1.72
N TRP A 432 -27.59 10.73 -1.99
CA TRP A 432 -28.88 10.83 -2.68
C TRP A 432 -28.69 11.54 -4.03
N VAL A 433 -29.43 11.09 -5.04
CA VAL A 433 -29.39 11.66 -6.40
C VAL A 433 -30.82 11.97 -6.82
N SER A 434 -31.06 13.13 -7.43
CA SER A 434 -32.39 13.48 -7.92
C SER A 434 -32.75 12.69 -9.18
N GLU A 435 -33.98 12.21 -9.27
CA GLU A 435 -34.49 11.53 -10.49
C GLU A 435 -34.52 12.48 -11.69
N ASP A 436 -34.77 13.77 -11.49
CA ASP A 436 -34.75 14.76 -12.57
C ASP A 436 -33.34 14.94 -13.13
N GLU A 437 -32.32 14.88 -12.27
CA GLU A 437 -30.92 14.93 -12.69
C GLU A 437 -30.51 13.64 -13.41
N LEU A 438 -30.95 12.48 -12.92
CA LEU A 438 -30.73 11.20 -13.60
C LEU A 438 -31.39 11.18 -14.98
N ALA A 439 -32.60 11.72 -15.11
CA ALA A 439 -33.28 11.88 -16.40
C ALA A 439 -32.50 12.81 -17.34
N ALA A 440 -31.97 13.92 -16.83
CA ALA A 440 -31.13 14.84 -17.62
C ALA A 440 -29.85 14.17 -18.12
N VAL A 441 -29.20 13.31 -17.31
CA VAL A 441 -28.02 12.55 -17.74
C VAL A 441 -28.38 11.53 -18.83
N ARG A 442 -29.50 10.81 -18.68
CA ARG A 442 -30.00 9.86 -19.69
C ARG A 442 -30.25 10.56 -21.04
N GLU A 443 -30.91 11.70 -20.99
CA GLU A 443 -31.23 12.49 -22.18
C GLU A 443 -29.98 13.08 -22.86
N ALA A 444 -29.08 13.65 -22.06
CA ALA A 444 -27.86 14.28 -22.56
C ALA A 444 -26.89 13.28 -23.21
N GLY A 445 -26.69 12.12 -22.58
CA GLY A 445 -25.69 11.14 -23.03
C GLY A 445 -26.14 10.25 -24.19
N ARG A 446 -27.45 10.03 -24.38
CA ARG A 446 -28.02 9.16 -25.43
C ARG A 446 -27.35 7.78 -25.52
N PHE A 447 -27.03 7.21 -24.37
CA PHE A 447 -26.35 5.92 -24.25
C PHE A 447 -27.21 4.78 -24.79
N GLU A 448 -26.57 3.71 -25.28
CA GLU A 448 -27.25 2.43 -25.54
C GLU A 448 -27.78 1.83 -24.23
N THR A 449 -27.02 1.99 -23.14
CA THR A 449 -27.44 1.58 -21.80
C THR A 449 -27.02 2.60 -20.74
N PHE A 450 -27.95 3.00 -19.88
CA PHE A 450 -27.69 3.79 -18.69
C PHE A 450 -28.22 3.05 -17.45
N VAL A 451 -27.37 2.90 -16.44
CA VAL A 451 -27.72 2.26 -15.17
C VAL A 451 -27.35 3.18 -14.02
N PHE A 452 -28.28 3.35 -13.08
CA PHE A 452 -28.03 3.98 -11.79
C PHE A 452 -28.29 2.96 -10.68
N GLU A 453 -27.34 2.82 -9.75
CA GLU A 453 -27.40 1.83 -8.68
C GLU A 453 -26.92 2.42 -7.35
N HIS A 454 -27.67 2.13 -6.28
CA HIS A 454 -27.12 2.24 -4.94
C HIS A 454 -26.34 0.97 -4.60
N ILE A 455 -25.06 1.13 -4.29
CA ILE A 455 -24.17 0.02 -3.90
C ILE A 455 -24.03 -0.03 -2.39
N ALA A 456 -24.01 -1.24 -1.82
CA ALA A 456 -23.88 -1.42 -0.37
C ALA A 456 -22.49 -1.04 0.15
N THR A 457 -21.46 -1.31 -0.65
CA THR A 457 -20.05 -1.09 -0.30
C THR A 457 -19.35 -0.39 -1.44
N PHE A 458 -18.55 0.62 -1.11
CA PHE A 458 -17.68 1.25 -2.10
C PHE A 458 -16.69 0.20 -2.66
N PRO A 459 -16.44 0.17 -3.97
CA PRO A 459 -15.56 -0.82 -4.55
C PRO A 459 -14.11 -0.56 -4.13
N GLU A 460 -13.42 -1.63 -3.74
CA GLU A 460 -11.99 -1.56 -3.50
C GLU A 460 -11.24 -1.47 -4.83
N MET A 461 -10.30 -0.52 -4.92
CA MET A 461 -9.43 -0.44 -6.09
C MET A 461 -8.59 -1.72 -6.18
N PRO A 462 -8.50 -2.37 -7.35
CA PRO A 462 -7.66 -3.55 -7.53
C PRO A 462 -6.22 -3.31 -7.07
N GLY A 463 -5.67 -4.24 -6.30
CA GLY A 463 -4.33 -4.13 -5.71
C GLY A 463 -4.19 -3.13 -4.55
N HIS A 464 -5.30 -2.52 -4.08
CA HIS A 464 -5.34 -1.70 -2.86
C HIS A 464 -5.63 -2.52 -1.60
N SER A 465 -6.04 -3.79 -1.75
CA SER A 465 -6.13 -4.73 -0.64
C SER A 465 -4.73 -4.95 -0.06
N ASP A 466 -4.34 -4.12 0.88
CA ASP A 466 -3.25 -4.42 1.79
C ASP A 466 -3.77 -5.49 2.77
N PRO A 467 -3.32 -6.76 2.67
CA PRO A 467 -3.71 -7.78 3.63
C PRO A 467 -3.31 -7.38 5.06
N ALA A 468 -2.30 -6.53 5.27
CA ALA A 468 -1.96 -6.00 6.59
C ALA A 468 -3.03 -5.04 7.15
N ARG A 469 -3.84 -4.43 6.28
CA ARG A 469 -4.96 -3.54 6.66
C ARG A 469 -6.22 -4.32 7.04
N LYS A 470 -6.40 -5.54 6.53
CA LYS A 470 -7.57 -6.40 6.78
C LYS A 470 -7.33 -7.50 7.81
N GLU A 471 -6.09 -7.97 7.95
CA GLU A 471 -5.75 -9.05 8.88
C GLU A 471 -4.50 -8.71 9.72
N ARG A 472 -4.74 -8.46 11.02
CA ARG A 472 -3.84 -8.85 12.14
C ARG A 472 -2.67 -7.96 12.56
N PHE A 473 -2.49 -6.76 12.05
CA PHE A 473 -1.71 -5.77 12.81
C PHE A 473 -2.69 -4.85 13.55
N PRO A 474 -2.72 -4.85 14.90
CA PRO A 474 -3.54 -3.90 15.62
C PRO A 474 -3.04 -2.52 15.23
N ASN A 475 -3.87 -1.82 14.46
CA ASN A 475 -3.64 -0.52 13.88
C ASN A 475 -3.24 0.47 14.98
N PRO A 476 -1.97 0.88 15.13
CA PRO A 476 -1.61 2.01 15.95
C PRO A 476 -1.43 3.18 15.00
N ARG A 477 -2.53 3.79 14.54
CA ARG A 477 -2.51 5.08 13.81
C ARG A 477 -1.38 5.21 12.76
N TRP A 478 -1.53 4.58 11.60
CA TRP A 478 -0.70 4.85 10.42
C TRP A 478 -1.29 5.93 9.53
#